data_AF-Q0CP26-F1
#
_entry.id   AF-Q0CP26-F1
#
_cell.length_a   1.000
_cell.length_b   1.000
_cell.length_c   1.000
_cell.angle_alpha   90.00
_cell.angle_beta   90.00
_cell.angle_gamma   90.00
#
_symmetry.space_group_name_H-M   'P 1'
#
loop_
_entity.id
_entity.type
_entity.pdbx_description
1 polymer ?
#
loop_
_entity_poly.entity_id
_entity_poly.type
_entity_poly.pdbx_seq_one_letter_code
_entity_poly.pdbx_strand_id
1 'polypeptide(L)'
;MPTRSSTQQEARESALRNELQSVRNINQVIESLLTSLDHAKGNMDNVSRTVDSASTLLNTWTRILSQTEHNQRLILNPNWQGAVQDVADMENEELLKQQAAERRERELQQQREVAARRAEEQERKRALVAGTRGTRGTTRGRVVRSTGLGRTPSVSYSGTSGSSRTTTSTATRGSSTTTTRRPVSGIARGSGATRGRGRT
;
A
#
# COMPACT_ATOMS: atom_id res chain seq x y z
N MET A 1 -59.47 25.32 -83.06
CA MET A 1 -58.03 25.45 -83.33
C MET A 1 -57.29 25.83 -82.05
N PRO A 2 -56.78 24.85 -81.28
CA PRO A 2 -55.94 25.08 -80.10
C PRO A 2 -54.52 24.53 -80.35
N THR A 3 -53.55 25.35 -80.72
CA THR A 3 -52.19 24.85 -81.08
C THR A 3 -51.04 25.61 -80.45
N ARG A 4 -51.25 26.87 -80.04
CA ARG A 4 -50.17 27.72 -79.50
C ARG A 4 -50.00 27.65 -77.98
N SER A 5 -51.08 27.37 -77.24
CA SER A 5 -51.02 27.14 -75.79
C SER A 5 -50.55 25.72 -75.46
N SER A 6 -51.02 24.71 -76.20
CA SER A 6 -50.58 23.30 -76.04
C SER A 6 -49.07 23.16 -76.19
N THR A 7 -48.51 23.75 -77.24
CA THR A 7 -47.06 23.72 -77.52
C THR A 7 -46.23 24.44 -76.45
N GLN A 8 -46.73 25.54 -75.87
CA GLN A 8 -46.07 26.20 -74.73
C GLN A 8 -46.16 25.38 -73.44
N GLN A 9 -47.27 24.67 -73.21
CA GLN A 9 -47.42 23.76 -72.08
C GLN A 9 -46.49 22.54 -72.21
N GLU A 10 -46.40 21.94 -73.39
CA GLU A 10 -45.47 20.85 -73.69
C GLU A 10 -44.01 21.27 -73.49
N ALA A 11 -43.64 22.48 -73.91
CA ALA A 11 -42.29 23.00 -73.69
C ALA A 11 -41.98 23.19 -72.19
N ARG A 12 -42.92 23.73 -71.40
CA ARG A 12 -42.75 23.86 -69.93
C ARG A 12 -42.67 22.51 -69.24
N GLU A 13 -43.49 21.55 -69.62
CA GLU A 13 -43.41 20.19 -69.08
C GLU A 13 -42.08 19.52 -69.41
N SER A 14 -41.57 19.71 -70.63
CA SER A 14 -40.27 19.17 -71.02
C SER A 14 -39.12 19.76 -70.20
N ALA A 15 -39.15 21.07 -69.93
CA ALA A 15 -38.17 21.76 -69.09
C ALA A 15 -38.24 21.26 -67.63
N LEU A 16 -39.43 21.14 -67.06
CA LEU A 16 -39.63 20.60 -65.70
C LEU A 16 -39.15 19.15 -65.58
N ARG A 17 -39.38 18.31 -66.59
CA ARG A 17 -38.85 16.93 -66.62
C ARG A 17 -37.33 16.91 -66.65
N ASN A 18 -36.71 17.81 -67.42
CA ASN A 18 -35.25 17.93 -67.48
C ASN A 18 -34.66 18.43 -66.14
N GLU A 19 -35.27 19.43 -65.51
CA GLU A 19 -34.87 19.90 -64.18
C GLU A 19 -35.00 18.79 -63.13
N LEU A 20 -36.11 18.08 -63.12
CA LEU A 20 -36.33 16.96 -62.19
C LEU A 20 -35.31 15.84 -62.41
N GLN A 21 -35.00 15.51 -63.67
CA GLN A 21 -33.96 14.53 -63.99
C GLN A 21 -32.58 15.01 -63.54
N SER A 22 -32.27 16.30 -63.70
CA SER A 22 -31.02 16.90 -63.22
C SER A 22 -30.90 16.80 -61.70
N VAL A 23 -31.96 17.14 -60.95
CA VAL A 23 -31.99 17.01 -59.48
C VAL A 23 -31.82 15.55 -59.05
N ARG A 24 -32.46 14.60 -59.73
CA ARG A 24 -32.27 13.16 -59.46
C ARG A 24 -30.84 12.72 -59.68
N ASN A 25 -30.21 13.15 -60.77
CA ASN A 25 -28.82 12.85 -61.05
C ASN A 25 -27.89 13.44 -59.97
N ILE A 26 -28.15 14.68 -59.54
CA ILE A 26 -27.38 15.32 -58.46
C ILE A 26 -27.52 14.52 -57.15
N ASN A 27 -28.73 14.12 -56.78
CA ASN A 27 -28.95 13.31 -55.57
C ASN A 27 -28.20 11.98 -55.65
N GLN A 28 -28.20 11.30 -56.81
CA GLN A 28 -27.44 10.07 -57.02
C GLN A 28 -25.93 10.27 -56.81
N VAL A 29 -25.38 11.39 -57.32
CA VAL A 29 -23.95 11.73 -57.13
C VAL A 29 -23.67 12.02 -55.66
N ILE A 30 -24.54 12.76 -54.96
CA ILE A 30 -24.38 13.03 -53.53
C ILE A 30 -24.41 11.73 -52.71
N GLU A 31 -25.30 10.79 -53.02
CA GLU A 31 -25.35 9.48 -52.37
C GLU A 31 -24.05 8.67 -52.61
N SER A 32 -23.51 8.72 -53.83
CA SER A 32 -22.23 8.08 -54.16
C SER A 32 -21.05 8.72 -53.42
N LEU A 33 -21.04 10.05 -53.31
CA LEU A 33 -20.03 10.78 -52.54
C LEU A 33 -20.13 10.46 -51.06
N LEU A 34 -21.34 10.38 -50.51
CA LEU A 34 -21.57 10.02 -49.11
C LEU A 34 -21.07 8.61 -48.84
N THR A 35 -21.36 7.66 -49.74
CA THR A 35 -20.86 6.28 -49.65
C THR A 35 -19.32 6.24 -49.70
N SER A 36 -18.72 7.02 -50.60
CA SER A 36 -17.25 7.12 -50.72
C SER A 36 -16.61 7.71 -49.45
N LEU A 37 -17.23 8.72 -48.85
CA LEU A 37 -16.79 9.30 -47.59
C LEU A 37 -16.93 8.32 -46.42
N ASP A 38 -18.00 7.52 -46.40
CA ASP A 38 -18.18 6.48 -45.38
C ASP A 38 -17.10 5.39 -45.49
N HIS A 39 -16.77 4.97 -46.71
CA HIS A 39 -15.63 4.07 -46.94
C HIS A 39 -14.29 4.69 -46.53
N ALA A 40 -14.07 5.97 -46.86
CA ALA A 40 -12.85 6.68 -46.45
C ALA A 40 -12.73 6.77 -44.93
N LYS A 41 -13.84 7.00 -44.22
CA LYS A 41 -13.92 6.97 -42.75
C LYS A 41 -13.55 5.59 -42.20
N GLY A 42 -14.14 4.51 -42.73
CA GLY A 42 -13.81 3.14 -42.32
C GLY A 42 -12.33 2.79 -42.55
N ASN A 43 -11.75 3.26 -43.65
CA ASN A 43 -10.32 3.11 -43.92
C ASN A 43 -9.47 3.90 -42.90
N MET A 44 -9.88 5.12 -42.54
CA MET A 44 -9.19 5.92 -41.53
C MET A 44 -9.23 5.25 -40.15
N ASP A 45 -10.34 4.61 -39.78
CA ASP A 45 -10.45 3.84 -38.54
C ASP A 45 -9.44 2.68 -38.50
N ASN A 46 -9.23 1.99 -39.63
CA ASN A 46 -8.23 0.93 -39.73
C ASN A 46 -6.81 1.48 -39.63
N VAL A 47 -6.52 2.62 -40.26
CA VAL A 47 -5.22 3.30 -40.13
C VAL A 47 -4.98 3.69 -38.67
N SER A 48 -5.96 4.26 -37.97
CA SER A 48 -5.87 4.58 -36.54
C SER A 48 -5.50 3.37 -35.70
N ARG A 49 -6.22 2.25 -35.87
CA ARG A 49 -5.92 0.99 -35.15
C ARG A 49 -4.51 0.47 -35.42
N THR A 50 -4.02 0.64 -36.64
CA THR A 50 -2.67 0.21 -37.02
C THR A 50 -1.61 1.07 -36.36
N VAL A 51 -1.82 2.39 -36.30
CA VAL A 51 -0.94 3.34 -35.60
C VAL A 51 -0.94 3.08 -34.09
N ASP A 52 -2.09 2.77 -33.49
CA ASP A 52 -2.19 2.41 -32.07
C ASP A 52 -1.42 1.11 -31.77
N SER A 53 -1.53 0.12 -32.67
CA SER A 53 -0.78 -1.14 -32.58
C SER A 53 0.73 -0.89 -32.68
N ALA A 54 1.16 -0.06 -33.64
CA ALA A 54 2.55 0.33 -33.79
C ALA A 54 3.09 1.08 -32.56
N SER A 55 2.30 1.98 -31.99
CA SER A 55 2.64 2.72 -30.76
C SER A 55 2.80 1.76 -29.57
N THR A 56 1.93 0.76 -29.47
CA THR A 56 2.05 -0.30 -28.46
C THR A 56 3.35 -1.08 -28.63
N LEU A 57 3.69 -1.48 -29.87
CA LEU A 57 4.96 -2.17 -30.15
C LEU A 57 6.16 -1.28 -29.80
N LEU A 58 6.17 -0.01 -30.18
CA LEU A 58 7.25 0.92 -29.82
C LEU A 58 7.42 1.09 -28.30
N ASN A 59 6.32 1.14 -27.56
CA ASN A 59 6.36 1.15 -26.09
C ASN A 59 6.98 -0.15 -25.54
N THR A 60 6.63 -1.31 -26.10
CA THR A 60 7.24 -2.59 -25.69
C THR A 60 8.73 -2.64 -26.03
N TRP A 61 9.14 -2.16 -27.20
CA TRP A 61 10.55 -2.08 -27.59
C TRP A 61 11.35 -1.15 -26.68
N THR A 62 10.78 0.01 -26.32
CA THR A 62 11.39 0.94 -25.38
C THR A 62 11.61 0.29 -24.00
N ARG A 63 10.61 -0.47 -23.52
CA ARG A 63 10.73 -1.25 -22.27
C ARG A 63 11.80 -2.33 -22.36
N ILE A 64 11.83 -3.11 -23.44
CA ILE A 64 12.85 -4.16 -23.65
C ILE A 64 14.23 -3.52 -23.64
N LEU A 65 14.44 -2.42 -24.38
CA LEU A 65 15.72 -1.72 -24.43
C LEU A 65 16.14 -1.20 -23.04
N SER A 66 15.22 -0.61 -22.28
CA SER A 66 15.50 -0.17 -20.91
C SER A 66 15.89 -1.33 -19.99
N GLN A 67 15.26 -2.49 -20.14
CA GLN A 67 15.63 -3.70 -19.39
C GLN A 67 16.98 -4.26 -19.83
N THR A 68 17.30 -4.22 -21.12
CA THR A 68 18.62 -4.67 -21.61
C THR A 68 19.74 -3.77 -21.09
N GLU A 69 19.50 -2.46 -21.02
CA GLU A 69 20.45 -1.49 -20.47
C GLU A 69 20.65 -1.70 -18.97
N HIS A 70 19.55 -1.90 -18.23
CA HIS A 70 19.60 -2.27 -16.82
C HIS A 70 20.38 -3.57 -16.59
N ASN A 71 20.09 -4.61 -17.37
CA ASN A 71 20.79 -5.88 -17.28
C ASN A 71 22.28 -5.74 -17.60
N GLN A 72 22.65 -4.92 -18.59
CA GLN A 72 24.05 -4.64 -18.92
C GLN A 72 24.76 -3.94 -17.75
N ARG A 73 24.14 -2.92 -17.15
CA ARG A 73 24.69 -2.26 -15.95
C ARG A 73 24.86 -3.24 -14.79
N LEU A 74 23.91 -4.16 -14.64
CA LEU A 74 23.91 -5.17 -13.60
C LEU A 74 25.06 -6.19 -13.81
N ILE A 75 25.24 -6.68 -15.03
CA ILE A 75 26.32 -7.61 -15.40
C ILE A 75 27.71 -6.96 -15.26
N LEU A 76 27.83 -5.67 -15.58
CA LEU A 76 29.09 -4.94 -15.44
C LEU A 76 29.37 -4.49 -14.00
N ASN A 77 28.40 -4.61 -13.08
CA ASN A 77 28.59 -4.24 -11.69
C ASN A 77 29.38 -5.34 -10.95
N PRO A 78 30.62 -5.08 -10.51
CA PRO A 78 31.44 -6.09 -9.84
C PRO A 78 30.90 -6.48 -8.46
N ASN A 79 30.02 -5.66 -7.88
CA ASN A 79 29.41 -5.92 -6.57
C ASN A 79 28.09 -6.70 -6.68
N TRP A 80 27.62 -6.99 -7.90
CA TRP A 80 26.40 -7.76 -8.06
C TRP A 80 26.71 -9.26 -7.96
N GLN A 81 26.30 -9.85 -6.85
CA GLN A 81 26.61 -11.24 -6.50
C GLN A 81 25.40 -12.19 -6.71
N GLY A 82 24.27 -11.64 -7.18
CA GLY A 82 23.06 -12.38 -7.48
C GLY A 82 22.38 -13.00 -6.25
N ALA A 83 21.31 -13.77 -6.48
CA ALA A 83 20.49 -14.36 -5.42
C ALA A 83 21.21 -15.47 -4.63
N VAL A 84 22.30 -16.03 -5.15
CA VAL A 84 23.07 -17.07 -4.45
C VAL A 84 23.80 -16.48 -3.26
N GLN A 85 24.30 -15.25 -3.38
CA GLN A 85 24.91 -14.54 -2.26
C GLN A 85 23.87 -14.13 -1.21
N ASP A 86 22.68 -13.69 -1.64
CA ASP A 86 21.59 -13.39 -0.71
C ASP A 86 21.23 -14.61 0.17
N VAL A 87 21.26 -15.83 -0.41
CA VAL A 87 21.02 -17.07 0.36
C VAL A 87 22.17 -17.37 1.32
N ALA A 88 23.42 -17.24 0.88
CA ALA A 88 24.58 -17.44 1.75
C ALA A 88 24.64 -16.42 2.90
N ASP A 89 24.26 -15.17 2.64
CA ASP A 89 24.18 -14.12 3.66
C ASP A 89 23.06 -14.43 4.67
N MET A 90 21.89 -14.89 4.22
CA MET A 90 20.82 -15.35 5.11
C MET A 90 21.26 -16.54 5.98
N GLU A 91 21.91 -17.55 5.41
CA GLU A 91 22.41 -18.71 6.15
C GLU A 91 23.44 -18.28 7.21
N ASN A 92 24.34 -17.36 6.87
CA ASN A 92 25.34 -16.84 7.79
C ASN A 92 24.69 -16.00 8.91
N GLU A 93 23.71 -15.16 8.59
CA GLU A 93 22.92 -14.43 9.59
C GLU A 93 22.18 -15.38 10.54
N GLU A 94 21.61 -16.47 10.03
CA GLU A 94 20.95 -17.48 10.84
C GLU A 94 21.94 -18.19 11.78
N LEU A 95 23.11 -18.57 11.30
CA LEU A 95 24.17 -19.16 12.13
C LEU A 95 24.65 -18.19 13.21
N LEU A 96 24.89 -16.93 12.88
CA LEU A 96 25.28 -15.90 13.84
C LEU A 96 24.20 -15.69 14.90
N LYS A 97 22.93 -15.70 14.49
CA LYS A 97 21.78 -15.59 15.40
C LYS A 97 21.68 -16.79 16.33
N GLN A 98 21.91 -18.00 15.82
CA GLN A 98 21.96 -19.23 16.63
C GLN A 98 23.09 -19.15 17.67
N GLN A 99 24.30 -18.78 17.27
CA GLN A 99 25.43 -18.63 18.19
C GLN A 99 25.17 -17.54 19.24
N ALA A 100 24.53 -16.43 18.86
CA ALA A 100 24.16 -15.37 19.80
C ALA A 100 23.03 -15.77 20.75
N ALA A 101 22.11 -16.64 20.33
CA ALA A 101 21.08 -17.20 21.20
C ALA A 101 21.70 -18.20 22.19
N GLU A 102 22.59 -19.06 21.71
CA GLU A 102 23.29 -20.05 22.53
C GLU A 102 24.19 -19.40 23.59
N ARG A 103 24.90 -18.32 23.24
CA ARG A 103 25.65 -17.53 24.24
C ARG A 103 24.75 -16.92 25.31
N ARG A 104 23.62 -16.33 24.90
CA ARG A 104 22.65 -15.76 25.87
C ARG A 104 22.05 -16.83 26.77
N GLU A 105 21.81 -18.03 26.24
CA GLU A 105 21.32 -19.14 27.04
C GLU A 105 22.36 -19.59 28.08
N ARG A 106 23.64 -19.73 27.69
CA ARG A 106 24.73 -20.04 28.62
C ARG A 106 24.89 -18.97 29.70
N GLU A 107 24.82 -17.70 29.35
CA GLU A 107 24.89 -16.61 30.33
C GLU A 107 23.71 -16.65 31.32
N LEU A 108 22.50 -16.94 30.85
CA LEU A 108 21.33 -17.09 31.71
C LEU A 108 21.43 -18.33 32.61
N GLN A 109 21.98 -19.44 32.11
CA GLN A 109 22.24 -20.64 32.90
C GLN A 109 23.24 -20.34 34.03
N GLN A 110 24.36 -19.69 33.71
CA GLN A 110 25.36 -19.28 34.72
C GLN A 110 24.76 -18.32 35.75
N GLN A 111 23.92 -17.36 35.34
CA GLN A 111 23.25 -16.47 36.29
C GLN A 111 22.27 -17.21 37.20
N ARG A 112 21.52 -18.19 36.69
CA ARG A 112 20.61 -19.02 37.48
C ARG A 112 21.37 -19.87 38.50
N GLU A 113 22.49 -20.48 38.11
CA GLU A 113 23.33 -21.25 39.01
C GLU A 113 23.94 -20.39 40.12
N VAL A 114 24.45 -19.21 39.78
CA VAL A 114 24.96 -18.25 40.78
C VAL A 114 23.85 -17.78 41.73
N ALA A 115 22.65 -17.53 41.22
CA ALA A 115 21.50 -17.14 42.04
C ALA A 115 21.04 -18.29 42.96
N ALA A 116 21.00 -19.53 42.46
CA ALA A 116 20.66 -20.73 43.23
C ALA A 116 21.68 -20.97 44.35
N ARG A 117 22.98 -20.89 44.03
CA ARG A 117 24.05 -21.00 45.04
C ARG A 117 23.95 -19.92 46.10
N ARG A 118 23.67 -18.67 45.71
CA ARG A 118 23.46 -17.58 46.67
C ARG A 118 22.22 -17.80 47.55
N ALA A 119 21.15 -18.38 47.01
CA ALA A 119 19.95 -18.71 47.77
C ALA A 119 20.23 -19.84 48.78
N GLU A 120 20.93 -20.90 48.38
CA GLU A 120 21.33 -22.00 49.26
C GLU A 120 22.28 -21.53 50.38
N GLU A 121 23.26 -20.67 50.06
CA GLU A 121 24.13 -20.06 51.07
C GLU A 121 23.36 -19.17 52.04
N GLN A 122 22.33 -18.44 51.56
CA GLN A 122 21.44 -17.66 52.43
C GLN A 122 20.54 -18.55 53.30
N GLU A 123 20.05 -19.67 52.78
CA GLU A 123 19.25 -20.63 53.54
C GLU A 123 20.08 -21.33 54.62
N ARG A 124 21.32 -21.73 54.31
CA ARG A 124 22.26 -22.25 55.31
C ARG A 124 22.56 -21.23 56.41
N LYS A 125 22.78 -19.96 56.05
CA LYS A 125 22.94 -18.87 57.04
C LYS A 125 21.67 -18.66 57.87
N ARG A 126 20.48 -18.74 57.27
CA ARG A 126 19.19 -18.65 57.97
C ARG A 126 18.95 -19.85 58.89
N ALA A 127 19.31 -21.07 58.50
CA ALA A 127 19.21 -22.27 59.34
C ALA A 127 20.16 -22.22 60.54
N LEU A 128 21.38 -21.69 60.37
CA LEU A 128 22.33 -21.45 61.45
C LEU A 128 21.85 -20.36 62.44
N VAL A 129 21.14 -19.34 61.95
CA VAL A 129 20.53 -18.28 62.80
C VAL A 129 19.18 -18.72 63.40
N ALA A 130 18.42 -19.60 62.74
CA ALA A 130 17.18 -20.17 63.26
C ALA A 130 17.44 -21.19 64.38
N GLY A 131 18.60 -21.86 64.38
CA GLY A 131 19.06 -22.71 65.49
C GLY A 131 19.39 -21.94 66.78
N THR A 132 19.39 -20.61 66.76
CA THR A 132 19.74 -19.76 67.94
C THR A 132 18.61 -18.86 68.43
N ARG A 133 17.38 -18.97 67.90
CA ARG A 133 16.28 -18.08 68.35
C ARG A 133 15.04 -18.83 68.85
N GLY A 134 15.18 -19.34 70.07
CA GLY A 134 14.05 -19.45 71.00
C GLY A 134 13.52 -18.06 71.38
N THR A 135 12.21 -17.91 71.27
CA THR A 135 11.24 -17.16 72.09
C THR A 135 11.71 -15.99 72.99
N ARG A 136 10.90 -14.91 73.00
CA ARG A 136 10.82 -13.78 73.97
C ARG A 136 11.59 -12.52 73.52
N GLY A 137 11.17 -11.26 73.70
CA GLY A 137 10.02 -10.58 74.32
C GLY A 137 10.19 -9.07 74.04
N THR A 138 9.14 -8.33 73.70
CA THR A 138 8.46 -7.31 74.52
C THR A 138 9.32 -6.26 75.26
N THR A 139 9.02 -4.98 74.93
CA THR A 139 8.86 -3.77 75.79
C THR A 139 10.01 -2.81 76.21
N ARG A 140 9.74 -1.51 75.93
CA ARG A 140 10.05 -0.23 76.64
C ARG A 140 11.52 0.25 76.61
N GLY A 141 11.90 1.51 76.35
CA GLY A 141 11.22 2.82 76.26
C GLY A 141 11.91 3.84 77.21
N ARG A 142 12.33 5.04 76.70
CA ARG A 142 12.61 6.37 77.38
C ARG A 142 13.84 7.08 76.76
N VAL A 143 13.73 8.05 75.82
CA VAL A 143 13.42 9.53 75.87
C VAL A 143 14.61 10.44 76.24
N VAL A 144 15.00 11.37 75.33
CA VAL A 144 15.08 12.88 75.43
C VAL A 144 15.36 13.43 74.00
N ARG A 145 14.41 14.06 73.28
CA ARG A 145 14.08 15.51 73.10
C ARG A 145 15.17 16.34 72.36
N SER A 146 14.92 16.87 71.15
CA SER A 146 14.38 18.23 70.96
C SER A 146 13.69 18.48 69.59
N THR A 147 12.52 19.14 69.65
CA THR A 147 11.97 20.23 68.80
C THR A 147 12.02 20.13 67.25
N GLY A 148 10.92 20.29 66.50
CA GLY A 148 9.55 20.68 66.84
C GLY A 148 8.65 20.84 65.59
N LEU A 149 7.34 20.88 65.87
CA LEU A 149 6.22 21.50 65.10
C LEU A 149 5.88 20.82 63.75
N GLY A 150 4.79 20.06 63.58
CA GLY A 150 3.36 20.34 63.92
C GLY A 150 2.73 21.08 62.72
N ARG A 151 1.63 20.68 62.05
CA ARG A 151 0.32 20.12 62.44
C ARG A 151 -0.33 19.57 61.13
N THR A 152 -0.71 18.29 61.04
CA THR A 152 -2.05 17.65 61.22
C THR A 152 -3.13 17.92 60.15
N PRO A 153 -4.06 16.96 59.93
CA PRO A 153 -4.71 16.68 58.64
C PRO A 153 -6.25 16.80 58.64
N SER A 154 -6.89 16.74 57.46
CA SER A 154 -8.28 16.24 57.29
C SER A 154 -8.57 15.96 55.80
N VAL A 155 -8.89 14.72 55.40
CA VAL A 155 -10.26 14.18 55.15
C VAL A 155 -10.99 14.78 53.93
N SER A 156 -11.13 13.92 52.91
CA SER A 156 -12.24 13.64 51.98
C SER A 156 -13.23 14.74 51.56
N TYR A 157 -13.47 14.87 50.24
CA TYR A 157 -14.76 14.53 49.60
C TYR A 157 -14.74 14.66 48.06
N SER A 158 -15.80 14.11 47.47
CA SER A 158 -16.22 13.90 46.08
C SER A 158 -16.50 15.14 45.21
N GLY A 159 -16.68 14.92 43.91
CA GLY A 159 -17.51 15.77 43.02
C GLY A 159 -16.89 15.89 41.63
N THR A 160 -17.25 15.08 40.64
CA THR A 160 -18.44 15.22 39.76
C THR A 160 -18.30 16.36 38.73
N SER A 161 -17.97 15.95 37.50
CA SER A 161 -18.49 16.38 36.18
C SER A 161 -18.59 17.86 35.78
N GLY A 162 -18.33 18.09 34.49
CA GLY A 162 -18.92 19.18 33.68
C GLY A 162 -17.84 20.04 33.01
N SER A 163 -17.44 19.75 31.77
CA SER A 163 -18.12 20.10 30.50
C SER A 163 -18.01 21.57 30.12
N SER A 164 -17.48 21.75 28.90
CA SER A 164 -17.67 22.91 28.00
C SER A 164 -16.95 24.20 28.43
N ARG A 165 -16.52 25.11 27.57
CA ARG A 165 -16.29 25.29 26.12
C ARG A 165 -15.82 26.76 26.04
N THR A 166 -14.88 27.12 25.16
CA THR A 166 -14.82 28.36 24.33
C THR A 166 -13.35 28.73 24.03
N THR A 167 -12.90 28.60 22.77
CA THR A 167 -12.69 29.65 21.72
C THR A 167 -11.70 30.73 22.19
N THR A 168 -10.63 31.17 21.52
CA THR A 168 -10.20 31.34 20.11
C THR A 168 -8.77 31.92 20.26
N SER A 169 -7.76 31.66 19.44
CA SER A 169 -7.56 32.34 18.16
C SER A 169 -6.28 31.83 17.43
N THR A 170 -6.38 31.91 16.11
CA THR A 170 -5.43 31.78 15.00
C THR A 170 -4.00 32.28 15.18
N ALA A 171 -3.03 31.48 14.69
CA ALA A 171 -1.98 31.96 13.78
C ALA A 171 -1.36 30.79 12.99
N THR A 172 -1.39 30.95 11.67
CA THR A 172 -0.93 30.04 10.61
C THR A 172 0.60 30.05 10.45
N ARG A 173 1.23 28.88 10.31
CA ARG A 173 2.44 28.69 9.48
C ARG A 173 2.63 27.21 9.15
N GLY A 174 2.72 26.92 7.85
CA GLY A 174 2.70 25.57 7.30
C GLY A 174 3.99 24.77 7.51
N SER A 175 3.86 23.46 7.35
CA SER A 175 4.93 22.58 6.89
C SER A 175 4.34 21.27 6.37
N SER A 176 4.98 20.76 5.33
CA SER A 176 4.50 19.82 4.33
C SER A 176 4.33 18.39 4.84
N THR A 177 3.30 17.72 4.31
CA THR A 177 3.02 16.30 4.46
C THR A 177 4.03 15.45 3.70
N THR A 178 4.90 14.73 4.41
CA THR A 178 5.64 13.57 3.87
C THR A 178 4.90 12.29 4.24
N THR A 179 4.09 11.80 3.31
CA THR A 179 3.48 10.46 3.38
C THR A 179 4.48 9.46 2.83
N THR A 180 5.13 8.70 3.71
CA THR A 180 5.90 7.50 3.36
C THR A 180 4.92 6.32 3.19
N ARG A 181 4.42 6.12 1.97
CA ARG A 181 3.68 4.89 1.60
C ARG A 181 4.68 3.82 1.16
N ARG A 182 4.66 2.72 1.89
CA ARG A 182 5.39 1.46 1.64
C ARG A 182 4.92 0.83 0.32
N PRO A 183 5.79 0.23 -0.51
CA PRO A 183 5.33 -0.62 -1.59
C PRO A 183 4.87 -1.97 -1.03
N VAL A 184 3.60 -2.29 -1.28
CA VAL A 184 3.01 -3.61 -1.04
C VAL A 184 3.49 -4.55 -2.15
N SER A 185 4.15 -5.65 -1.78
CA SER A 185 4.49 -6.75 -2.68
C SER A 185 3.22 -7.56 -2.98
N GLY A 186 2.70 -7.40 -4.18
CA GLY A 186 1.65 -8.26 -4.72
C GLY A 186 2.24 -9.54 -5.29
N ILE A 187 2.60 -10.50 -4.43
CA ILE A 187 2.82 -11.90 -4.85
C ILE A 187 1.49 -12.63 -4.62
N ALA A 188 0.67 -12.67 -5.67
CA ALA A 188 -0.55 -13.46 -5.69
C ALA A 188 -0.18 -14.96 -5.79
N ARG A 189 -0.13 -15.64 -4.65
CA ARG A 189 -0.15 -17.11 -4.59
C ARG A 189 -1.59 -17.58 -4.79
N GLY A 190 -1.93 -17.96 -6.02
CA GLY A 190 -3.17 -18.68 -6.32
C GLY A 190 -3.20 -20.01 -5.56
N SER A 191 -4.24 -20.19 -4.74
CA SER A 191 -4.54 -21.46 -4.07
C SER A 191 -6.02 -21.78 -4.28
N GLY A 192 -6.31 -22.94 -4.88
CA GLY A 192 -7.59 -23.63 -4.69
C GLY A 192 -8.56 -23.65 -5.88
N ALA A 193 -8.18 -24.28 -6.98
CA ALA A 193 -9.16 -24.80 -7.95
C ALA A 193 -9.79 -26.11 -7.43
N THR A 194 -11.11 -26.07 -7.30
CA THR A 194 -12.11 -27.14 -7.53
C THR A 194 -11.88 -28.54 -6.95
N ARG A 195 -12.73 -28.93 -5.98
CA ARG A 195 -13.16 -30.32 -5.84
C ARG A 195 -14.65 -30.39 -5.55
N GLY A 196 -15.37 -31.02 -6.48
CA GLY A 196 -16.81 -31.14 -6.48
C GLY A 196 -17.37 -31.98 -5.33
N ARG A 197 -18.65 -31.77 -5.05
CA ARG A 197 -19.45 -32.68 -4.25
C ARG A 197 -20.90 -32.54 -4.66
N GLY A 198 -21.34 -33.45 -5.54
CA GLY A 198 -22.74 -33.78 -5.63
C GLY A 198 -23.18 -34.49 -4.34
N ARG A 199 -24.42 -34.27 -3.92
CA ARG A 199 -25.28 -35.26 -3.28
C ARG A 199 -26.69 -34.71 -3.12
N THR A 200 -27.62 -35.58 -3.55
CA THR A 200 -28.99 -35.83 -3.04
C THR A 200 -29.98 -34.69 -3.09
#